data_AF-A0A1G9LGX6-F1
#
_entry.id   AF-A0A1G9LGX6-F1
#
_cell.length_a   1.000
_cell.length_b   1.000
_cell.length_c   1.000
_cell.angle_alpha   90.00
_cell.angle_beta   90.00
_cell.angle_gamma   90.00
#
_symmetry.space_group_name_H-M   'P 1'
#
loop_
_entity.id
_entity.type
_entity.pdbx_description
1 polymer ?
#
loop_
_entity_poly.entity_id
_entity_poly.type
_entity_poly.pdbx_seq_one_letter_code
_entity_poly.pdbx_strand_id
1 'polypeptide(L)'
;MWTLAGFDTAAPATAAEALTACCASRAWAEKLVAGRPYGTLAALKTAALAAFDDLCEAEIAGAVAAHPRIGGPPAGRGREADWSRGEQSRAMTADEPVRAELAEANAAYERRFDRVFLICATGLTAEAILAAARRRLGNDDATERAESRAELRKIVALRLDKAFGADPAAAALGTGADPGTSSPSEPPETTRAEATGPSGAPSAPTAPTAPWEDR
;
A
#
# COMPACT_ATOMS: atom_id res chain seq x y z
N MET A 1 8.24 -18.10 7.00
CA MET A 1 7.99 -17.39 5.73
C MET A 1 7.81 -18.45 4.65
N TRP A 2 6.90 -18.25 3.71
CA TRP A 2 6.63 -19.20 2.61
C TRP A 2 7.58 -18.93 1.45
N THR A 3 8.08 -19.99 0.80
CA THR A 3 8.65 -19.87 -0.55
C THR A 3 7.54 -20.01 -1.58
N LEU A 4 7.68 -19.37 -2.75
CA LEU A 4 6.69 -19.52 -3.83
C LEU A 4 6.60 -20.96 -4.31
N ALA A 5 7.73 -21.64 -4.50
CA ALA A 5 7.75 -23.04 -4.88
C ALA A 5 7.05 -23.96 -3.86
N GLY A 6 7.23 -23.69 -2.56
CA GLY A 6 6.53 -24.41 -1.51
C GLY A 6 5.03 -24.14 -1.50
N PHE A 7 4.62 -22.90 -1.77
CA PHE A 7 3.22 -22.54 -1.92
C PHE A 7 2.58 -23.20 -3.15
N ASP A 8 3.26 -23.19 -4.30
CA ASP A 8 2.75 -23.75 -5.56
C ASP A 8 2.49 -25.27 -5.47
N THR A 9 3.23 -25.98 -4.61
CA THR A 9 3.17 -27.44 -4.48
C THR A 9 2.45 -27.93 -3.22
N ALA A 10 2.16 -27.05 -2.25
CA ALA A 10 1.50 -27.42 -1.01
C ALA A 10 0.08 -27.97 -1.22
N ALA A 11 -0.38 -28.79 -0.27
CA ALA A 11 -1.76 -29.23 -0.22
C ALA A 11 -2.72 -28.02 -0.20
N PRO A 12 -3.87 -28.08 -0.91
CA PRO A 12 -4.78 -26.93 -1.04
C PRO A 12 -5.17 -26.27 0.28
N ALA A 13 -5.45 -27.06 1.32
CA ALA A 13 -5.80 -26.53 2.65
C ALA A 13 -4.65 -25.71 3.28
N THR A 14 -3.43 -26.24 3.24
CA THR A 14 -2.24 -25.55 3.79
C THR A 14 -1.92 -24.26 3.02
N ALA A 15 -2.07 -24.28 1.70
CA ALA A 15 -1.90 -23.09 0.87
C ALA A 15 -2.98 -22.03 1.17
N ALA A 16 -4.24 -22.45 1.35
CA ALA A 16 -5.32 -21.54 1.72
C ALA A 16 -5.05 -20.86 3.07
N GLU A 17 -4.58 -21.60 4.08
CA GLU A 17 -4.21 -21.03 5.39
C GLU A 17 -3.10 -19.98 5.33
N ALA A 18 -2.17 -20.09 4.38
CA ALA A 18 -1.15 -19.07 4.14
C ALA A 18 -1.79 -17.75 3.67
N LEU A 19 -2.78 -17.86 2.80
CA LEU A 19 -3.49 -16.73 2.18
C LEU A 19 -4.53 -16.10 3.12
N THR A 20 -5.24 -16.89 3.92
CA THR A 20 -6.28 -16.34 4.83
C THR A 20 -5.69 -15.39 5.88
N ALA A 21 -4.40 -15.53 6.22
CA ALA A 21 -3.69 -14.58 7.07
C ALA A 21 -3.46 -13.21 6.38
N CYS A 22 -3.46 -13.17 5.04
CA CYS A 22 -3.31 -11.96 4.23
C CYS A 22 -4.64 -11.24 3.99
N CYS A 23 -5.70 -12.01 3.71
CA CYS A 23 -7.07 -11.53 3.57
C CYS A 23 -8.01 -12.55 4.20
N ALA A 24 -8.85 -12.14 5.15
CA ALA A 24 -9.80 -13.02 5.83
C ALA A 24 -11.02 -13.39 4.95
N SER A 25 -10.78 -13.75 3.68
CA SER A 25 -11.77 -14.24 2.73
C SER A 25 -11.36 -15.63 2.23
N ARG A 26 -12.18 -16.63 2.56
CA ARG A 26 -11.98 -18.02 2.12
C ARG A 26 -12.12 -18.16 0.62
N ALA A 27 -13.12 -17.53 0.02
CA ALA A 27 -13.37 -17.57 -1.42
C ALA A 27 -12.17 -17.00 -2.21
N TRP A 28 -11.61 -15.89 -1.73
CA TRP A 28 -10.39 -15.30 -2.28
C TRP A 28 -9.20 -16.27 -2.20
N ALA A 29 -8.99 -16.89 -1.03
CA ALA A 29 -7.90 -17.83 -0.83
C ALA A 29 -8.04 -19.07 -1.74
N GLU A 30 -9.24 -19.65 -1.83
CA GLU A 30 -9.53 -20.79 -2.70
C GLU A 30 -9.30 -20.48 -4.18
N LYS A 31 -9.72 -19.30 -4.64
CA LYS A 31 -9.47 -18.83 -6.02
C LYS A 31 -7.97 -18.79 -6.34
N LEU A 32 -7.15 -18.31 -5.42
CA LEU A 32 -5.70 -18.29 -5.62
C LEU A 32 -5.06 -19.67 -5.52
N VAL A 33 -5.53 -20.52 -4.61
CA VAL A 33 -5.07 -21.91 -4.52
C VAL A 33 -5.35 -22.69 -5.82
N ALA A 34 -6.49 -22.44 -6.45
CA ALA A 34 -6.86 -23.03 -7.75
C ALA A 34 -6.08 -22.43 -8.93
N GLY A 35 -5.57 -21.19 -8.80
CA GLY A 35 -4.78 -20.50 -9.83
C GLY A 35 -3.30 -20.84 -9.85
N ARG A 36 -2.82 -21.70 -8.96
CA ARG A 36 -1.42 -22.16 -8.92
C ARG A 36 -1.08 -23.04 -10.13
N PRO A 37 0.20 -23.09 -10.56
CA PRO A 37 1.36 -22.41 -9.97
C PRO A 37 1.54 -20.95 -10.44
N TYR A 38 2.10 -20.10 -9.58
CA TYR A 38 2.42 -18.71 -9.91
C TYR A 38 3.88 -18.47 -10.28
N GLY A 39 4.81 -19.27 -9.72
CA GLY A 39 6.24 -19.21 -9.99
C GLY A 39 6.99 -17.98 -9.47
N THR A 40 6.32 -16.83 -9.30
CA THR A 40 6.93 -15.60 -8.76
C THR A 40 5.98 -14.86 -7.82
N LEU A 41 6.54 -14.08 -6.89
CA LEU A 41 5.76 -13.20 -6.02
C LEU A 41 4.98 -12.16 -6.84
N ALA A 42 5.56 -11.62 -7.91
CA ALA A 42 4.90 -10.64 -8.77
C ALA A 42 3.64 -11.21 -9.45
N ALA A 43 3.70 -12.45 -9.94
CA ALA A 43 2.55 -13.13 -10.53
C ALA A 43 1.47 -13.42 -9.48
N LEU A 44 1.87 -13.93 -8.30
CA LEU A 44 0.95 -14.15 -7.18
C LEU A 44 0.26 -12.85 -6.76
N LYS A 45 1.00 -11.74 -6.58
CA LYS A 45 0.42 -10.44 -6.20
C LYS A 45 -0.54 -9.91 -7.24
N THR A 46 -0.20 -10.00 -8.52
CA THR A 46 -1.08 -9.58 -9.61
C THR A 46 -2.40 -10.35 -9.57
N ALA A 47 -2.34 -11.68 -9.49
CA ALA A 47 -3.53 -12.52 -9.41
C ALA A 47 -4.34 -12.28 -8.12
N ALA A 48 -3.65 -12.12 -6.99
CA ALA A 48 -4.24 -11.86 -5.69
C ALA A 48 -5.01 -10.54 -5.64
N LEU A 49 -4.43 -9.49 -6.21
CA LEU A 49 -5.07 -8.19 -6.28
C LEU A 49 -6.22 -8.15 -7.29
N ALA A 50 -6.11 -8.84 -8.43
CA ALA A 50 -7.24 -9.01 -9.35
C ALA A 50 -8.39 -9.78 -8.69
N ALA A 51 -8.09 -10.89 -8.01
CA ALA A 51 -9.08 -11.67 -7.27
C ALA A 51 -9.72 -10.88 -6.13
N PHE A 52 -8.99 -9.94 -5.51
CA PHE A 52 -9.51 -9.04 -4.50
C PHE A 52 -10.50 -8.02 -5.07
N ASP A 53 -10.22 -7.49 -6.27
CA ASP A 53 -11.11 -6.52 -6.93
C ASP A 53 -12.47 -7.14 -7.30
N ASP A 54 -12.49 -8.45 -7.56
CA ASP A 54 -13.70 -9.22 -7.85
C ASP A 54 -14.57 -9.51 -6.60
N LEU A 55 -14.09 -9.23 -5.39
CA LEU A 55 -14.85 -9.52 -4.16
C LEU A 55 -16.09 -8.62 -4.06
N CYS A 56 -17.20 -9.24 -3.69
CA CYS A 56 -18.44 -8.53 -3.44
C CYS A 56 -18.39 -7.79 -2.09
N GLU A 57 -19.32 -6.86 -1.90
CA GLU A 57 -19.39 -6.05 -0.66
C GLU A 57 -19.51 -6.91 0.61
N ALA A 58 -20.23 -8.04 0.55
CA ALA A 58 -20.38 -8.92 1.71
C ALA A 58 -19.06 -9.60 2.10
N GLU A 59 -18.26 -10.00 1.12
CA GLU A 59 -16.93 -10.60 1.35
C GLU A 59 -15.93 -9.57 1.88
N ILE A 60 -15.96 -8.35 1.34
CA ILE A 60 -15.15 -7.23 1.85
C ILE A 60 -15.56 -6.90 3.29
N ALA A 61 -16.86 -6.78 3.58
CA ALA A 61 -17.34 -6.51 4.93
C ALA A 61 -16.91 -7.61 5.93
N GLY A 62 -17.02 -8.88 5.54
CA GLY A 62 -16.53 -10.00 6.36
C GLY A 62 -15.02 -9.95 6.60
N ALA A 63 -14.25 -9.64 5.55
CA ALA A 63 -12.80 -9.50 5.68
C ALA A 63 -12.41 -8.32 6.58
N VAL A 64 -13.08 -7.16 6.44
CA VAL A 64 -12.89 -5.98 7.29
C VAL A 64 -13.22 -6.31 8.76
N ALA A 65 -14.33 -7.00 9.01
CA ALA A 65 -14.79 -7.34 10.37
C ALA A 65 -13.82 -8.29 11.12
N ALA A 66 -12.99 -9.04 10.41
CA ALA A 66 -11.96 -9.88 11.02
C ALA A 66 -10.77 -9.08 11.57
N HIS A 67 -10.60 -7.80 11.16
CA HIS A 67 -9.47 -7.00 11.62
C HIS A 67 -9.63 -6.53 13.08
N PRO A 68 -8.55 -6.55 13.87
CA PRO A 68 -8.56 -5.94 15.19
C PRO A 68 -8.65 -4.42 15.09
N ARG A 69 -9.30 -3.80 16.10
CA ARG A 69 -9.39 -2.35 16.24
C ARG A 69 -8.00 -1.72 16.35
N ILE A 70 -7.82 -0.55 15.75
CA ILE A 70 -6.59 0.23 15.93
C ILE A 70 -6.50 0.71 17.38
N GLY A 71 -5.36 0.49 18.04
CA GLY A 71 -5.17 0.90 19.45
C GLY A 71 -5.75 -0.08 20.48
N GLY A 72 -6.47 -1.11 20.04
CA GLY A 72 -6.98 -2.18 20.89
C GLY A 72 -5.92 -3.24 21.21
N PRO A 73 -6.14 -4.07 22.24
CA PRO A 73 -5.28 -5.24 22.49
C PRO A 73 -5.30 -6.16 21.25
N PRO A 74 -4.16 -6.76 20.87
CA PRO A 74 -4.14 -7.67 19.74
C PRO A 74 -5.07 -8.85 20.03
N ALA A 75 -6.03 -9.08 19.12
CA ALA A 75 -6.89 -10.25 19.20
C ALA A 75 -6.12 -11.49 18.74
N GLY A 76 -6.05 -12.51 19.58
CA GLY A 76 -5.56 -13.84 19.21
C GLY A 76 -4.04 -14.04 19.20
N ARG A 77 -3.64 -15.22 18.69
CA ARG A 77 -2.25 -15.69 18.55
C ARG A 77 -2.03 -16.11 17.09
N GLY A 78 -0.79 -16.00 16.60
CA GLY A 78 -0.40 -16.42 15.24
C GLY A 78 -0.06 -15.25 14.30
N ARG A 79 0.18 -15.58 13.03
CA ARG A 79 0.78 -14.67 12.02
C ARG A 79 0.00 -13.37 11.81
N GLU A 80 -1.33 -13.47 11.77
CA GLU A 80 -2.20 -12.30 11.60
C GLU A 80 -2.03 -11.32 12.77
N ALA A 81 -2.01 -11.84 14.01
CA ALA A 81 -1.83 -11.03 15.21
C ALA A 81 -0.42 -10.40 15.26
N ASP A 82 0.62 -11.14 14.85
CA ASP A 82 2.00 -10.63 14.73
C ASP A 82 2.08 -9.49 13.70
N TRP A 83 1.48 -9.68 12.53
CA TRP A 83 1.47 -8.65 11.48
C TRP A 83 0.67 -7.43 11.88
N SER A 84 -0.49 -7.60 12.52
CA SER A 84 -1.28 -6.47 13.04
C SER A 84 -0.51 -5.66 14.08
N ARG A 85 0.25 -6.32 14.97
CA ARG A 85 1.13 -5.62 15.94
C ARG A 85 2.19 -4.80 15.23
N GLY A 86 2.86 -5.38 14.23
CA GLY A 86 3.85 -4.68 13.42
C GLY A 86 3.26 -3.50 12.64
N GLU A 87 2.08 -3.70 12.03
CA GLU A 87 1.35 -2.70 11.23
C GLU A 87 1.01 -1.46 12.05
N GLN A 88 0.62 -1.62 13.31
CA GLN A 88 0.22 -0.50 14.18
C GLN A 88 1.33 -0.03 15.13
N SER A 89 2.54 -0.61 15.05
CA SER A 89 3.63 -0.37 16.02
C SER A 89 3.96 1.12 16.22
N ARG A 90 4.03 1.89 15.13
CA ARG A 90 4.27 3.34 15.17
C ARG A 90 3.11 4.13 15.77
N ALA A 91 1.87 3.66 15.61
CA ALA A 91 0.72 4.28 16.26
C ALA A 91 0.69 4.00 17.77
N MET A 92 1.27 2.89 18.21
CA MET A 92 1.32 2.51 19.63
C MET A 92 2.35 3.31 20.45
N THR A 93 3.18 4.14 19.82
CA THR A 93 4.16 5.00 20.53
C THR A 93 3.57 6.35 20.97
N ALA A 94 2.29 6.59 20.73
CA ALA A 94 1.65 7.87 21.02
C ALA A 94 1.34 8.05 22.51
N ASP A 95 1.32 9.31 22.93
CA ASP A 95 0.98 9.69 24.30
C ASP A 95 -0.49 9.38 24.64
N GLU A 96 -0.77 9.24 25.94
CA GLU A 96 -2.10 8.85 26.43
C GLU A 96 -3.27 9.70 25.89
N PRO A 97 -3.16 11.04 25.75
CA PRO A 97 -4.25 11.84 25.19
C PRO A 97 -4.60 11.45 23.75
N VAL A 98 -3.60 11.20 22.90
CA VAL A 98 -3.82 10.80 21.50
C VAL A 98 -4.45 9.41 21.43
N ARG A 99 -4.04 8.49 22.31
CA ARG A 99 -4.65 7.16 22.43
C ARG A 99 -6.11 7.24 22.84
N ALA A 100 -6.46 8.11 23.77
CA ALA A 100 -7.84 8.34 24.20
C ALA A 100 -8.70 8.91 23.07
N GLU A 101 -8.20 9.92 22.34
CA GLU A 101 -8.90 10.49 21.17
C GLU A 101 -9.09 9.45 20.06
N LEU A 102 -8.12 8.57 19.84
CA LEU A 102 -8.24 7.49 18.87
C LEU A 102 -9.28 6.44 19.29
N ALA A 103 -9.36 6.11 20.58
CA ALA A 103 -10.40 5.22 21.09
C ALA A 103 -11.80 5.84 20.91
N GLU A 104 -11.96 7.13 21.19
CA GLU A 104 -13.22 7.85 20.96
C GLU A 104 -13.59 7.89 19.46
N ALA A 105 -12.63 8.17 18.59
CA ALA A 105 -12.84 8.19 17.14
C ALA A 105 -13.27 6.81 16.60
N ASN A 106 -12.64 5.72 17.06
CA ASN A 106 -13.06 4.36 16.72
C ASN A 106 -14.50 4.09 17.18
N ALA A 107 -14.84 4.46 18.41
CA ALA A 107 -16.20 4.25 18.93
C ALA A 107 -17.25 5.07 18.17
N ALA A 108 -16.92 6.30 17.78
CA ALA A 108 -17.79 7.13 16.94
C ALA A 108 -17.97 6.52 15.54
N TYR A 109 -16.90 5.96 14.97
CA TYR A 109 -16.92 5.32 13.66
C TYR A 109 -17.80 4.06 13.67
N GLU A 110 -17.66 3.20 14.68
CA GLU A 110 -18.51 2.01 14.84
C GLU A 110 -19.99 2.39 15.01
N ARG A 111 -20.31 3.40 15.82
CA ARG A 111 -21.70 3.88 15.96
C ARG A 111 -22.30 4.40 14.66
N ARG A 112 -21.49 5.02 13.79
CA ARG A 112 -21.96 5.63 12.54
C ARG A 112 -22.12 4.61 11.42
N PHE A 113 -21.13 3.75 11.22
CA PHE A 113 -21.03 2.88 10.05
C PHE A 113 -21.29 1.40 10.34
N ASP A 114 -21.48 1.04 11.61
CA ASP A 114 -21.67 -0.35 12.07
C ASP A 114 -20.55 -1.30 11.60
N ARG A 115 -19.32 -0.79 11.59
CA ARG A 115 -18.12 -1.53 11.18
C ARG A 115 -16.88 -0.95 11.85
N VAL A 116 -15.83 -1.77 11.98
CA VAL A 116 -14.54 -1.32 12.51
C VAL A 116 -13.89 -0.29 11.58
N PHE A 117 -13.18 0.68 12.16
CA PHE A 117 -12.34 1.59 11.38
C PHE A 117 -11.11 0.85 10.86
N LEU A 118 -11.02 0.68 9.53
CA LEU A 118 -9.90 0.02 8.87
C LEU A 118 -9.02 1.03 8.14
N ILE A 119 -7.73 0.98 8.42
CA ILE A 119 -6.69 1.73 7.71
C ILE A 119 -5.40 0.91 7.64
N CYS A 120 -4.66 1.02 6.55
CA CYS A 120 -3.31 0.51 6.45
C CYS A 120 -2.38 1.33 7.37
N ALA A 121 -2.25 0.89 8.62
CA ALA A 121 -1.49 1.61 9.65
C ALA A 121 0.03 1.60 9.45
N THR A 122 0.55 0.77 8.55
CA THR A 122 2.00 0.62 8.32
C THR A 122 2.64 1.98 8.02
N GLY A 123 3.55 2.40 8.90
CA GLY A 123 4.26 3.67 8.76
C GLY A 123 3.47 4.91 9.17
N LEU A 124 2.23 4.81 9.65
CA LEU A 124 1.46 5.95 10.15
C LEU A 124 1.69 6.19 11.65
N THR A 125 1.64 7.45 12.07
CA THR A 125 1.56 7.81 13.50
C THR A 125 0.12 7.73 13.99
N ALA A 126 -0.10 7.74 15.30
CA ALA A 126 -1.45 7.76 15.85
C ALA A 126 -2.22 9.03 15.46
N GLU A 127 -1.54 10.18 15.40
CA GLU A 127 -2.14 11.45 14.99
C GLU A 127 -2.61 11.40 13.52
N ALA A 128 -1.82 10.78 12.64
CA ALA A 128 -2.20 10.60 11.24
C ALA A 128 -3.43 9.67 11.10
N ILE A 129 -3.47 8.59 11.88
CA ILE A 129 -4.61 7.67 11.93
C ILE A 129 -5.85 8.39 12.49
N LEU A 130 -5.70 9.14 13.58
CA LEU A 130 -6.78 9.90 14.20
C LEU A 130 -7.33 10.97 13.23
N ALA A 131 -6.46 11.70 12.53
CA ALA A 131 -6.86 12.66 11.51
C ALA A 131 -7.63 11.98 10.37
N ALA A 132 -7.19 10.79 9.93
CA ALA A 132 -7.89 10.01 8.93
C ALA A 132 -9.27 9.53 9.43
N ALA A 133 -9.37 9.05 10.67
CA ALA A 133 -10.63 8.63 11.28
C ALA A 133 -11.62 9.80 11.37
N ARG A 134 -11.16 10.97 11.84
CA ARG A 134 -11.97 12.20 11.92
C ARG A 134 -12.47 12.68 10.57
N ARG A 135 -11.62 12.65 9.54
CA ARG A 135 -12.03 12.99 8.17
C ARG A 135 -13.10 12.02 7.67
N ARG A 136 -12.85 10.71 7.80
CA ARG A 136 -13.72 9.64 7.29
C ARG A 136 -15.06 9.54 8.00
N LEU A 137 -15.15 10.02 9.24
CA LEU A 137 -16.44 10.24 9.91
C LEU A 137 -17.36 11.22 9.16
N GLY A 138 -16.83 12.06 8.26
CA GLY A 138 -17.62 12.94 7.40
C GLY A 138 -18.17 12.27 6.14
N ASN A 139 -17.69 11.08 5.78
CA ASN A 139 -18.07 10.40 4.53
C ASN A 139 -19.52 9.92 4.54
N ASP A 140 -20.13 9.85 3.36
CA ASP A 140 -21.29 8.98 3.16
C ASP A 140 -20.88 7.50 3.16
N ASP A 141 -21.85 6.62 3.32
CA ASP A 141 -21.60 5.20 3.50
C ASP A 141 -21.01 4.52 2.24
N ALA A 142 -21.29 5.03 1.03
CA ALA A 142 -20.72 4.49 -0.20
C ALA A 142 -19.25 4.90 -0.36
N THR A 143 -18.93 6.17 -0.11
CA THR A 143 -17.53 6.65 -0.07
C THR A 143 -16.74 5.89 0.99
N GLU A 144 -17.31 5.68 2.17
CA GLU A 144 -16.60 5.00 3.26
C GLU A 144 -16.33 3.51 2.97
N ARG A 145 -17.27 2.81 2.32
CA ARG A 145 -17.00 1.45 1.83
C ARG A 145 -15.86 1.43 0.82
N ALA A 146 -15.85 2.37 -0.12
CA ALA A 146 -14.79 2.46 -1.13
C ALA A 146 -13.42 2.74 -0.51
N GLU A 147 -13.33 3.69 0.43
CA GLU A 147 -12.09 3.96 1.18
C GLU A 147 -11.64 2.74 2.00
N SER A 148 -12.56 2.10 2.73
CA SER A 148 -12.26 0.89 3.52
C SER A 148 -11.75 -0.27 2.65
N ARG A 149 -12.36 -0.48 1.47
CA ARG A 149 -11.90 -1.47 0.48
C ARG A 149 -10.49 -1.16 -0.03
N ALA A 150 -10.19 0.11 -0.32
CA ALA A 150 -8.87 0.54 -0.76
C ALA A 150 -7.80 0.35 0.33
N GLU A 151 -8.13 0.62 1.59
CA GLU A 151 -7.24 0.36 2.72
C GLU A 151 -6.99 -1.14 2.93
N LEU A 152 -8.04 -1.97 2.85
CA LEU A 152 -7.88 -3.42 2.92
C LEU A 152 -6.98 -3.94 1.80
N ARG A 153 -7.14 -3.45 0.57
CA ARG A 153 -6.29 -3.82 -0.58
C ARG A 153 -4.80 -3.57 -0.30
N LYS A 154 -4.47 -2.43 0.31
CA LYS A 154 -3.08 -2.10 0.72
C LYS A 154 -2.56 -3.10 1.75
N ILE A 155 -3.38 -3.46 2.74
CA ILE A 155 -3.02 -4.44 3.77
C ILE A 155 -2.76 -5.81 3.15
N VAL A 156 -3.62 -6.27 2.24
CA VAL A 156 -3.44 -7.54 1.51
C VAL A 156 -2.11 -7.56 0.77
N ALA A 157 -1.79 -6.49 0.02
CA ALA A 157 -0.52 -6.39 -0.71
C ALA A 157 0.71 -6.49 0.23
N LEU A 158 0.68 -5.75 1.34
CA LEU A 158 1.76 -5.76 2.34
C LEU A 158 1.91 -7.13 3.02
N ARG A 159 0.80 -7.80 3.31
CA ARG A 159 0.82 -9.12 3.96
C ARG A 159 1.32 -10.21 3.00
N LEU A 160 1.03 -10.11 1.70
CA LEU A 160 1.65 -10.97 0.69
C LEU A 160 3.17 -10.80 0.65
N ASP A 161 3.67 -9.56 0.69
CA ASP A 161 5.11 -9.30 0.76
C ASP A 161 5.73 -9.89 2.03
N LYS A 162 5.07 -9.77 3.19
CA LYS A 162 5.55 -10.39 4.44
C LYS A 162 5.49 -11.91 4.42
N ALA A 163 4.49 -12.48 3.76
CA ALA A 163 4.26 -13.92 3.70
C ALA A 163 5.30 -14.62 2.80
N PHE A 164 5.64 -13.99 1.68
CA PHE A 164 6.37 -14.60 0.55
C PHE A 164 7.67 -13.88 0.15
N GLY A 165 8.00 -12.75 0.79
CA GLY A 165 9.12 -11.87 0.42
C GLY A 165 10.53 -12.39 0.69
N ALA A 166 10.69 -13.64 1.12
CA ALA A 166 11.98 -14.33 1.02
C ALA A 166 11.91 -15.30 -0.15
N ASP A 167 12.16 -14.78 -1.35
CA ASP A 167 12.57 -15.61 -2.47
C ASP A 167 14.05 -15.34 -2.80
N PRO A 168 14.96 -16.30 -2.54
CA PRO A 168 16.38 -16.18 -2.90
C PRO A 168 16.62 -16.07 -4.42
N ALA A 169 15.62 -16.33 -5.27
CA ALA A 169 15.75 -16.17 -6.72
C ALA A 169 15.92 -14.70 -7.16
N ALA A 170 15.39 -13.73 -6.39
CA ALA A 170 15.61 -12.30 -6.66
C ALA A 170 17.02 -11.82 -6.29
N ALA A 171 17.68 -12.50 -5.33
CA ALA A 171 19.06 -12.20 -4.94
C ALA A 171 20.09 -12.75 -5.94
N ALA A 172 19.76 -13.81 -6.67
CA ALA A 172 20.68 -14.49 -7.59
C ALA A 172 20.78 -13.83 -9.00
N LEU A 173 19.91 -12.88 -9.33
CA LEU A 173 19.94 -12.13 -10.60
C LEU A 173 20.59 -10.75 -10.47
N GLY A 174 21.11 -10.40 -9.28
CA GLY A 174 21.62 -9.07 -8.95
C GLY A 174 23.15 -8.92 -8.90
N THR A 175 23.93 -9.92 -9.32
CA THR A 175 25.40 -9.83 -9.32
C THR A 175 25.99 -10.47 -10.57
N GLY A 176 26.07 -9.68 -11.65
CA GLY A 176 26.85 -10.01 -12.84
C GLY A 176 27.13 -8.78 -13.69
N ALA A 177 28.42 -8.55 -13.97
CA ALA A 177 29.08 -7.45 -14.72
C ALA A 177 29.27 -6.15 -13.91
N ASP A 178 30.48 -5.62 -13.69
CA ASP A 178 31.67 -5.55 -14.57
C ASP A 178 33.01 -5.79 -13.84
N PRO A 179 34.01 -6.35 -14.54
CA PRO A 179 35.39 -5.90 -14.40
C PRO A 179 35.91 -5.35 -15.73
N GLY A 180 36.53 -4.17 -15.67
CA GLY A 180 37.55 -3.79 -16.65
C GLY A 180 37.33 -2.44 -17.34
N THR A 181 37.76 -1.38 -16.66
CA THR A 181 38.10 -0.12 -17.31
C THR A 181 39.29 -0.34 -18.23
N SER A 182 39.16 -0.03 -19.52
CA SER A 182 40.29 0.25 -20.40
C SER A 182 39.86 1.27 -21.45
N SER A 183 40.66 2.33 -21.55
CA SER A 183 40.52 3.50 -22.43
C SER A 183 40.27 3.18 -23.89
N PRO A 184 39.89 4.22 -24.66
CA PRO A 184 40.80 4.59 -25.74
C PRO A 184 41.04 6.11 -25.89
N SER A 185 42.17 6.36 -26.55
CA SER A 185 42.83 7.59 -26.94
C SER A 185 42.02 8.58 -27.79
N GLU A 186 42.41 9.86 -27.67
CA GLU A 186 42.22 10.98 -28.61
C GLU A 186 42.77 10.68 -30.03
N PRO A 187 42.31 11.40 -31.09
CA PRO A 187 43.06 12.57 -31.60
C PRO A 187 42.15 13.67 -32.27
N PRO A 188 42.66 14.64 -33.07
CA PRO A 188 42.89 16.03 -32.65
C PRO A 188 42.09 17.11 -33.42
N GLU A 189 42.30 18.38 -33.02
CA GLU A 189 41.70 19.63 -33.48
C GLU A 189 41.74 19.94 -34.99
N THR A 190 40.74 20.72 -35.46
CA THR A 190 40.80 21.94 -36.31
C THR A 190 39.34 22.24 -36.74
N THR A 191 38.77 23.45 -36.74
CA THR A 191 39.26 24.71 -37.29
C THR A 191 38.37 25.86 -36.80
N ARG A 192 39.01 27.03 -36.64
CA ARG A 192 38.48 28.37 -36.36
C ARG A 192 37.60 28.91 -37.49
N ALA A 193 36.50 29.59 -37.14
CA ALA A 193 35.95 30.70 -37.92
C ALA A 193 35.13 31.65 -37.02
N GLU A 194 35.60 32.90 -36.96
CA GLU A 194 34.97 34.09 -36.38
C GLU A 194 33.71 34.52 -37.18
N ALA A 195 32.75 35.17 -36.52
CA ALA A 195 32.27 36.53 -36.89
C ALA A 195 30.91 36.89 -36.22
N THR A 196 30.98 37.92 -35.37
CA THR A 196 30.15 39.15 -35.39
C THR A 196 28.66 39.10 -34.99
N GLY A 197 28.31 39.84 -33.93
CA GLY A 197 26.94 40.14 -33.43
C GLY A 197 26.15 41.14 -34.31
N PRO A 198 25.20 41.97 -33.79
CA PRO A 198 24.81 42.21 -32.40
C PRO A 198 23.26 42.31 -32.13
N SER A 199 22.93 42.44 -30.83
CA SER A 199 21.93 43.33 -30.20
C SER A 199 20.50 43.48 -30.78
N GLY A 200 19.49 43.21 -29.94
CA GLY A 200 18.12 43.67 -30.17
C GLY A 200 17.07 43.15 -29.17
N ALA A 201 17.05 43.70 -27.96
CA ALA A 201 15.81 43.89 -27.18
C ALA A 201 15.35 45.33 -27.45
N PRO A 202 14.05 45.73 -27.39
CA PRO A 202 13.23 45.57 -26.18
C PRO A 202 11.69 45.47 -26.40
N SER A 203 10.99 45.45 -25.26
CA SER A 203 9.67 46.08 -24.99
C SER A 203 8.46 45.18 -24.83
N ALA A 204 8.08 45.01 -23.56
CA ALA A 204 6.68 44.88 -23.12
C ALA A 204 5.92 46.20 -23.37
N PRO A 205 4.59 46.15 -23.44
CA PRO A 205 3.83 46.89 -22.43
C PRO A 205 2.56 46.19 -21.90
N THR A 206 2.40 46.30 -20.58
CA THR A 206 1.23 46.82 -19.85
C THR A 206 -0.15 46.18 -20.04
N ALA A 207 -0.60 45.53 -18.98
CA ALA A 207 -2.00 45.26 -18.67
C ALA A 207 -2.79 46.55 -18.34
N PRO A 208 -4.12 46.53 -18.51
CA PRO A 208 -4.99 47.26 -17.61
C PRO A 208 -5.93 46.33 -16.83
N THR A 209 -5.91 46.56 -15.52
CA THR A 209 -6.93 46.26 -14.52
C THR A 209 -8.25 46.95 -14.83
N ALA A 210 -9.39 46.27 -14.60
CA ALA A 210 -10.57 46.86 -13.96
C ALA A 210 -11.60 45.79 -13.51
N PRO A 211 -12.33 46.02 -12.40
CA PRO A 211 -13.30 45.13 -11.78
C PRO A 211 -14.77 45.51 -12.10
N TRP A 212 -15.71 44.59 -11.83
CA TRP A 212 -17.15 44.81 -11.54
C TRP A 212 -17.69 43.48 -10.97
N GLU A 213 -18.13 43.33 -9.71
CA GLU A 213 -19.28 43.87 -8.96
C GLU A 213 -20.69 43.49 -9.51
N ASP A 214 -21.39 42.73 -8.65
CA ASP A 214 -22.83 42.56 -8.43
C ASP A 214 -23.79 42.13 -9.54
N ARG A 215 -24.40 40.95 -9.32
CA ARG A 215 -25.84 40.80 -9.08
C ARG A 215 -26.16 39.55 -8.25
#